data_AF-A0A8B8FAJ9-F1
#
_entry.id   AF-A0A8B8FAJ9-F1
#
_cell.length_a   1.000
_cell.length_b   1.000
_cell.length_c   1.000
_cell.angle_alpha   90.00
_cell.angle_beta   90.00
_cell.angle_gamma   90.00
#
_symmetry.space_group_name_H-M   'P 1'
#
loop_
_entity.id
_entity.type
_entity.pdbx_description
1 polymer ?
#
loop_
_entity_poly.entity_id
_entity_poly.type
_entity_poly.pdbx_seq_one_letter_code
_entity_poly.pdbx_strand_id
1 'polypeptide(L)'
;MSFKCVSFDKTYASKSSLTRHQKTHDGAVFKCEVCSKIYQRRDYLVKHVQIVHRKTMESMRKRMKMELLSCERRFMKLVNCPTFKYCTTYNENLAAVSLHNKIIDFCKPINIGFAVFDISKTLMYDYHYNVMKRHYRENIQLLYTDTNSLV
;
A
#
# COMPACT_ATOMS: atom_id res chain seq x y z
N MET A 1 -34.20 -8.86 -6.24
CA MET A 1 -34.21 -9.65 -4.99
C MET A 1 -33.18 -9.08 -4.05
N SER A 2 -33.59 -8.64 -2.85
CA SER A 2 -32.69 -8.13 -1.79
C SER A 2 -32.46 -9.21 -0.75
N PHE A 3 -31.24 -9.30 -0.23
CA PHE A 3 -30.82 -10.34 0.72
C PHE A 3 -30.68 -9.73 2.11
N LYS A 4 -31.52 -10.16 3.07
CA LYS A 4 -31.54 -9.62 4.43
C LYS A 4 -30.72 -10.47 5.39
N CYS A 5 -30.00 -9.82 6.29
CA CYS A 5 -29.37 -10.47 7.43
C CYS A 5 -30.38 -10.67 8.56
N VAL A 6 -30.42 -11.89 9.11
CA VAL A 6 -31.34 -12.30 10.19
C VAL A 6 -31.02 -11.60 11.50
N SER A 7 -29.75 -11.25 11.74
CA SER A 7 -29.28 -10.81 13.06
C SER A 7 -29.16 -9.29 13.23
N PHE A 8 -29.06 -8.51 12.14
CA PHE A 8 -28.80 -7.06 12.21
C PHE A 8 -29.65 -6.22 11.24
N ASP A 9 -30.72 -6.81 10.69
CA ASP A 9 -31.69 -6.17 9.79
C ASP A 9 -31.07 -5.37 8.60
N LYS A 10 -29.84 -5.73 8.21
CA LYS A 10 -29.12 -5.14 7.08
C LYS A 10 -29.51 -5.82 5.77
N THR A 11 -29.79 -5.02 4.75
CA THR A 11 -30.11 -5.45 3.39
C THR A 11 -28.89 -5.36 2.47
N TYR A 12 -28.68 -6.41 1.66
CA TYR A 12 -27.59 -6.51 0.72
C TYR A 12 -28.12 -6.72 -0.70
N ALA A 13 -27.44 -6.11 -1.67
CA ALA A 13 -27.78 -6.20 -3.08
C ALA A 13 -27.43 -7.58 -3.70
N SER A 14 -26.54 -8.36 -3.07
CA SER A 14 -26.12 -9.67 -3.58
C SER A 14 -26.00 -10.74 -2.48
N LYS A 15 -26.27 -11.99 -2.85
CA LYS A 15 -26.10 -13.15 -1.96
C LYS A 15 -24.66 -13.29 -1.47
N SER A 16 -23.68 -13.03 -2.33
CA SER A 16 -22.25 -13.02 -1.96
C SER A 16 -21.92 -11.98 -0.88
N SER A 17 -22.57 -10.81 -0.91
CA SER A 17 -22.39 -9.78 0.10
C SER A 17 -23.03 -10.17 1.43
N LEU A 18 -24.21 -10.79 1.40
CA LEU A 18 -24.87 -11.33 2.59
C LEU A 18 -24.04 -12.44 3.23
N THR A 19 -23.58 -13.44 2.46
CA THR A 19 -22.75 -14.53 2.97
C THR A 19 -21.44 -14.02 3.57
N ARG A 20 -20.85 -12.98 2.98
CA ARG A 20 -19.67 -12.32 3.54
C ARG A 20 -19.96 -11.59 4.85
N HIS A 21 -21.09 -10.90 4.93
CA HIS A 21 -21.51 -10.25 6.16
C HIS A 21 -21.81 -11.27 7.26
N GLN A 22 -22.43 -12.40 6.95
CA GLN A 22 -22.73 -13.42 7.97
C GLN A 22 -21.48 -13.97 8.66
N LYS A 23 -20.35 -14.04 7.94
CA LYS A 23 -19.04 -14.42 8.53
C LYS A 23 -18.53 -13.45 9.59
N THR A 24 -19.04 -12.20 9.65
CA THR A 24 -18.72 -11.29 10.75
C THR A 24 -19.48 -11.65 12.04
N HIS A 25 -20.57 -12.42 11.96
CA HIS A 25 -21.24 -12.96 13.16
C HIS A 25 -20.43 -14.08 13.82
N ASP A 26 -19.70 -14.86 13.02
CA ASP A 26 -18.85 -15.94 13.53
C ASP A 26 -17.62 -15.42 14.30
N GLY A 27 -17.38 -14.10 14.32
CA GLY A 27 -16.28 -13.48 15.07
C GLY A 27 -14.88 -13.86 14.57
N ALA A 28 -14.79 -14.48 13.39
CA ALA A 28 -13.52 -14.93 12.80
C ALA A 28 -12.70 -13.72 12.34
N VAL A 29 -11.76 -13.33 13.19
CA VAL A 29 -10.84 -12.22 12.92
C VAL A 29 -9.50 -12.71 12.36
N PHE A 30 -8.92 -11.89 11.50
CA PHE A 30 -7.62 -12.12 10.86
C PHE A 30 -6.60 -11.13 11.44
N LYS A 31 -5.66 -11.64 12.25
CA LYS A 31 -4.61 -10.82 12.86
C LYS A 31 -3.39 -10.72 11.93
N CYS A 32 -2.79 -9.54 11.84
CA CYS A 32 -1.50 -9.40 11.17
C CYS A 32 -0.38 -9.96 12.07
N GLU A 33 0.57 -10.69 11.46
CA GLU A 33 1.71 -11.26 12.19
C GLU A 33 2.84 -10.25 12.40
N VAL A 34 2.87 -9.19 11.58
CA VAL A 34 3.93 -8.15 11.60
C VAL A 34 3.54 -6.97 12.49
N CYS A 35 2.25 -6.64 12.58
CA CYS A 35 1.73 -5.70 13.56
C CYS A 35 0.50 -6.26 14.27
N SER A 36 0.20 -5.82 15.48
CA SER A 36 -0.93 -6.33 16.26
C SER A 36 -2.32 -5.87 15.76
N LYS A 37 -2.46 -5.45 14.50
CA LYS A 37 -3.76 -5.05 13.91
C LYS A 37 -4.60 -6.25 13.53
N ILE A 38 -5.91 -6.10 13.68
CA ILE A 38 -6.92 -7.14 13.49
C ILE A 38 -7.89 -6.70 12.39
N TYR A 39 -8.24 -7.62 11.50
CA TYR A 39 -9.12 -7.38 10.35
C TYR A 39 -10.27 -8.39 10.33
N GLN A 40 -11.47 -7.95 10.00
CA GLN A 40 -12.65 -8.83 9.88
C GLN A 40 -12.67 -9.66 8.61
N ARG A 41 -11.83 -9.32 7.62
CA ARG A 41 -11.73 -10.05 6.36
C ARG A 41 -10.30 -10.28 5.94
N ARG A 42 -10.05 -11.47 5.39
CA ARG A 42 -8.75 -11.89 4.86
C ARG A 42 -8.24 -10.97 3.74
N ASP A 43 -9.11 -10.49 2.86
CA ASP A 43 -8.70 -9.62 1.75
C ASP A 43 -8.24 -8.22 2.24
N TYR A 44 -8.82 -7.72 3.34
CA TYR A 44 -8.32 -6.51 4.00
C TYR A 44 -6.98 -6.75 4.69
N LEU A 45 -6.80 -7.89 5.39
CA LEU A 45 -5.50 -8.25 5.95
C LEU A 45 -4.43 -8.34 4.85
N VAL A 46 -4.72 -9.01 3.73
CA VAL A 46 -3.77 -9.15 2.61
C VAL A 46 -3.41 -7.80 2.01
N LYS A 47 -4.38 -6.88 1.83
CA LYS A 47 -4.12 -5.51 1.36
C LYS A 47 -3.28 -4.72 2.37
N HIS A 48 -3.62 -4.79 3.65
CA HIS A 48 -2.85 -4.15 4.70
C HIS A 48 -1.41 -4.65 4.71
N VAL A 49 -1.22 -5.98 4.72
CA VAL A 49 0.10 -6.57 4.65
C VAL A 49 0.78 -6.10 3.37
N GLN A 50 0.14 -6.13 2.20
CA GLN A 50 0.71 -5.66 0.93
C GLN A 50 1.20 -4.20 0.97
N ILE A 51 0.43 -3.31 1.56
CA ILE A 51 0.69 -1.86 1.52
C ILE A 51 1.64 -1.42 2.65
N VAL A 52 1.46 -1.99 3.84
CA VAL A 52 2.13 -1.56 5.07
C VAL A 52 3.36 -2.41 5.39
N HIS A 53 3.32 -3.71 5.12
CA HIS A 53 4.35 -4.67 5.55
C HIS A 53 5.12 -5.32 4.40
N ARG A 54 4.48 -5.50 3.25
CA ARG A 54 5.06 -6.13 2.08
C ARG A 54 5.89 -5.06 1.41
N LYS A 55 7.13 -5.44 1.16
CA LYS A 55 8.22 -4.62 0.63
C LYS A 55 7.97 -4.22 -0.83
N THR A 56 6.88 -3.50 -1.13
CA THR A 56 6.82 -2.64 -2.34
C THR A 56 7.46 -1.28 -2.09
N MET A 57 8.39 -1.21 -1.14
CA MET A 57 9.55 -0.34 -1.29
C MET A 57 10.73 -1.25 -1.55
N GLU A 58 10.80 -1.78 -2.77
CA GLU A 58 12.05 -2.33 -3.24
C GLU A 58 13.10 -1.23 -3.07
N SER A 59 14.24 -1.57 -2.45
CA SER A 59 15.27 -0.57 -2.25
C SER A 59 15.74 -0.12 -3.62
N MET A 60 15.38 1.10 -4.03
CA MET A 60 15.83 1.67 -5.32
C MET A 60 17.37 1.67 -5.42
N ARG A 61 18.07 1.61 -4.28
CA ARG A 61 19.52 1.45 -4.17
C ARG A 61 20.04 0.09 -4.68
N LYS A 62 19.21 -0.96 -4.65
CA LYS A 62 19.57 -2.31 -5.09
C LYS A 62 19.22 -2.55 -6.57
N ARG A 63 18.56 -1.61 -7.24
CA ARG A 63 18.21 -1.74 -8.66
C ARG A 63 19.50 -1.77 -9.48
N MET A 64 19.67 -2.79 -10.31
CA MET A 64 20.80 -2.88 -11.25
C MET A 64 20.34 -2.40 -12.62
N LYS A 65 21.09 -1.50 -13.25
CA LYS A 65 20.87 -1.15 -14.66
C LYS A 65 21.66 -2.13 -15.52
N MET A 66 20.95 -2.99 -16.24
CA MET A 66 21.53 -4.00 -17.12
C MET A 66 20.95 -3.82 -18.52
N GLU A 67 21.81 -3.77 -19.54
CA GLU A 67 21.40 -3.73 -20.95
C GLU A 67 21.86 -5.01 -21.64
N LEU A 68 20.92 -5.70 -22.31
CA LEU A 68 21.19 -6.83 -23.19
C LEU A 68 21.45 -6.32 -24.60
N LEU A 69 22.54 -6.78 -25.20
CA LEU A 69 23.07 -6.23 -26.45
C LEU A 69 23.47 -7.37 -27.38
N SER A 70 23.07 -7.25 -28.63
CA SER A 70 23.51 -8.09 -29.74
C SER A 70 24.39 -7.36 -30.75
N CYS A 71 24.64 -6.06 -30.54
CA CYS A 71 25.39 -5.21 -31.47
C CYS A 71 26.70 -4.72 -30.84
N GLU A 72 27.83 -5.04 -31.48
CA GLU A 72 29.17 -4.68 -31.00
C GLU A 72 29.39 -3.16 -30.89
N ARG A 73 28.86 -2.36 -31.82
CA ARG A 73 29.03 -0.90 -31.79
C ARG A 73 28.45 -0.28 -30.53
N ARG A 74 27.30 -0.79 -30.04
CA ARG A 74 26.64 -0.31 -28.83
C ARG A 74 27.31 -0.89 -27.57
N PHE A 75 27.82 -2.11 -27.65
CA PHE A 75 28.66 -2.71 -26.61
C PHE A 75 29.90 -1.87 -26.32
N MET A 76 30.69 -1.51 -27.35
CA MET A 76 31.89 -0.69 -27.18
C MET A 76 31.59 0.68 -26.57
N LYS A 77 30.45 1.30 -26.93
CA LYS A 77 30.00 2.56 -26.30
C LYS A 77 29.73 2.40 -24.81
N LEU A 78 29.11 1.29 -24.40
CA LEU A 78 28.72 1.06 -23.00
C LEU A 78 29.90 0.61 -22.13
N VAL A 79 30.87 -0.09 -22.69
CA VAL A 79 32.13 -0.44 -22.00
C VAL A 79 32.97 0.82 -21.74
N ASN A 80 33.03 1.74 -22.71
CA ASN A 80 33.76 3.00 -22.56
C ASN A 80 33.02 4.03 -21.69
N CYS A 81 31.79 3.75 -21.26
CA CYS A 81 31.08 4.65 -20.36
C CYS A 81 31.65 4.55 -18.93
N PRO A 82 31.81 5.68 -18.21
CA PRO A 82 32.34 5.69 -16.84
C PRO A 82 31.40 5.00 -15.82
N THR A 83 30.16 4.70 -16.21
CA THR A 83 29.21 3.93 -15.39
C THR A 83 29.36 2.43 -15.53
N PHE A 84 30.24 1.94 -16.40
CA PHE A 84 30.46 0.52 -16.59
C PHE A 84 30.81 -0.18 -15.28
N LYS A 85 30.25 -1.38 -15.06
CA LYS A 85 30.54 -2.20 -13.88
C LYS A 85 31.19 -3.51 -14.28
N TYR A 86 30.47 -4.34 -15.03
CA TYR A 86 30.96 -5.57 -15.61
C TYR A 86 30.08 -5.97 -16.79
N CYS A 87 30.57 -6.85 -17.65
CA CYS A 87 29.77 -7.48 -18.69
C CYS A 87 29.78 -9.00 -18.53
N THR A 88 28.67 -9.64 -18.88
CA THR A 88 28.56 -11.10 -18.98
C THR A 88 28.20 -11.46 -20.42
N THR A 89 29.06 -12.23 -21.07
CA THR A 89 28.82 -12.76 -22.43
C THR A 89 28.11 -14.09 -22.32
N TYR A 90 26.93 -14.21 -22.92
CA TYR A 90 26.18 -15.46 -22.96
C TYR A 90 26.51 -16.26 -24.21
N ASN A 91 26.38 -15.63 -25.39
CA ASN A 91 26.66 -16.21 -26.70
C ASN A 91 27.48 -15.22 -27.54
N GLU A 92 28.00 -15.67 -28.70
CA GLU A 92 28.76 -14.82 -29.65
C GLU A 92 28.01 -13.53 -30.03
N ASN A 93 26.68 -13.60 -30.09
CA ASN A 93 25.82 -12.47 -30.47
C ASN A 93 25.00 -11.90 -29.29
N LEU A 94 25.29 -12.27 -28.04
CA LEU A 94 24.55 -11.77 -26.89
C LEU A 94 25.44 -11.51 -25.67
N ALA A 95 25.57 -10.25 -25.32
CA ALA A 95 26.25 -9.78 -24.12
C ALA A 95 25.28 -8.97 -23.25
N ALA A 96 25.37 -9.13 -21.92
CA ALA A 96 24.77 -8.23 -20.96
C ALA A 96 25.82 -7.29 -20.39
N VAL A 97 25.52 -6.00 -20.36
CA VAL A 97 26.37 -5.00 -19.73
C VAL A 97 25.66 -4.45 -18.50
N SER A 98 26.28 -4.62 -17.33
CA SER A 98 25.81 -4.03 -16.08
C SER A 98 26.45 -2.65 -15.89
N LEU A 99 25.62 -1.68 -15.54
CA LEU A 99 25.99 -0.29 -15.29
C LEU A 99 25.65 0.10 -13.85
N HIS A 100 26.43 1.01 -13.29
CA HIS A 100 26.12 1.70 -12.05
C HIS A 100 24.98 2.71 -12.26
N ASN A 101 24.05 2.77 -11.31
CA ASN A 101 23.04 3.82 -11.28
C ASN A 101 23.67 5.09 -10.72
N LYS A 102 23.80 6.13 -11.55
CA LYS A 102 24.26 7.47 -11.12
C LYS A 102 23.22 8.21 -10.28
N ILE A 103 21.93 8.00 -10.58
CA ILE A 103 20.81 8.68 -9.95
C ILE A 103 19.88 7.59 -9.43
N ILE A 104 19.47 7.71 -8.17
CA ILE A 104 18.55 6.81 -7.49
C ILE A 104 17.30 7.61 -7.17
N ASP A 105 16.25 7.45 -7.97
CA ASP A 105 14.97 8.11 -7.73
C ASP A 105 14.21 7.37 -6.64
N PHE A 106 13.93 8.04 -5.54
CA PHE A 106 13.14 7.49 -4.44
C PHE A 106 11.65 7.71 -4.69
N CYS A 107 11.01 6.79 -5.42
CA CYS A 107 9.55 6.78 -5.51
C CYS A 107 8.95 6.24 -4.21
N LYS A 108 8.72 7.11 -3.21
CA LYS A 108 8.02 6.75 -1.95
C LYS A 108 6.66 7.46 -1.78
N PRO A 109 5.71 7.30 -2.73
CA PRO A 109 4.42 8.01 -2.64
C PRO A 109 3.55 7.56 -1.46
N ILE A 110 3.68 6.31 -0.99
CA ILE A 110 2.85 5.75 0.09
C ILE A 110 3.13 6.41 1.45
N ASN A 111 4.41 6.67 1.77
CA ASN A 111 4.78 7.30 3.05
C ASN A 111 4.29 8.75 3.14
N ILE A 112 4.33 9.47 2.02
CA ILE A 112 3.79 10.82 1.92
C ILE A 112 2.28 10.77 2.13
N GLY A 113 1.60 9.80 1.52
CA GLY A 113 0.17 9.57 1.75
C GLY A 113 -0.18 9.37 3.23
N PHE A 114 0.54 8.51 3.95
CA PHE A 114 0.32 8.32 5.40
C PHE A 114 0.56 9.60 6.21
N ALA A 115 1.65 10.31 5.95
CA ALA A 115 1.95 11.57 6.63
C ALA A 115 0.87 12.63 6.39
N VAL A 116 0.39 12.77 5.15
CA VAL A 116 -0.69 13.69 4.81
C VAL A 116 -1.98 13.29 5.52
N PHE A 117 -2.33 12.00 5.54
CA PHE A 117 -3.51 11.51 6.27
C PHE A 117 -3.45 11.80 7.77
N ASP A 118 -2.29 11.59 8.40
CA ASP A 118 -2.10 11.85 9.84
C ASP A 118 -2.18 13.35 10.16
N ILE A 119 -1.60 14.20 9.31
CA ILE A 119 -1.72 15.67 9.43
C ILE A 119 -3.18 16.10 9.30
N SER A 120 -3.90 15.59 8.29
CA SER A 120 -5.32 15.90 8.10
C SER A 120 -6.16 15.50 9.33
N LYS A 121 -5.92 14.32 9.92
CA LYS A 121 -6.61 13.89 11.13
C LYS A 121 -6.33 14.79 12.32
N THR A 122 -5.08 15.19 12.49
CA THR A 122 -4.67 16.10 13.57
C THR A 122 -5.41 17.43 13.47
N LEU A 123 -5.47 18.01 12.26
CA LEU A 123 -6.21 19.25 12.01
C LEU A 123 -7.71 19.10 12.26
N MET A 124 -8.32 17.98 11.86
CA MET A 124 -9.74 17.72 12.11
C MET A 124 -10.04 17.59 13.62
N TYR A 125 -9.19 16.91 14.38
CA TYR A 125 -9.34 16.81 15.83
C TYR A 125 -9.14 18.14 16.52
N ASP A 126 -8.11 18.88 16.15
CA ASP A 126 -7.84 20.21 16.67
C ASP A 126 -9.06 21.13 16.49
N TYR A 127 -9.61 21.17 15.27
CA TYR A 127 -10.80 21.95 14.98
C TYR A 127 -12.04 21.47 15.78
N HIS A 128 -12.26 20.17 15.88
CA HIS A 128 -13.40 19.63 16.61
C HIS A 128 -13.35 19.99 18.11
N TYR A 129 -12.21 19.75 18.76
CA TYR A 129 -12.09 19.95 20.20
C TYR A 129 -11.88 21.42 20.59
N ASN A 130 -11.09 22.18 19.83
CA ASN A 130 -10.74 23.54 20.20
C ASN A 130 -11.71 24.60 19.65
N VAL A 131 -12.41 24.32 18.55
CA VAL A 131 -13.37 25.26 17.93
C VAL A 131 -14.81 24.78 18.14
N MET A 132 -15.20 23.64 17.57
CA MET A 132 -16.61 23.19 17.57
C MET A 132 -17.13 22.96 19.00
N LYS A 133 -16.39 22.21 19.83
CA LYS A 133 -16.82 21.91 21.19
C LYS A 133 -16.86 23.16 22.08
N ARG A 134 -16.00 24.15 21.81
CA ARG A 134 -16.00 25.43 22.52
C ARG A 134 -17.22 26.27 22.19
N HIS A 135 -17.63 26.31 20.92
CA HIS A 135 -18.77 27.11 20.46
C HIS A 135 -20.12 26.48 20.75
N TYR A 136 -20.27 25.17 20.55
CA TYR A 136 -21.57 24.49 20.60
C TYR A 136 -21.75 23.60 21.85
N ARG A 137 -20.70 23.43 22.67
CA ARG A 137 -20.72 22.70 23.96
C ARG A 137 -21.43 21.33 23.86
N GLU A 138 -22.54 21.15 24.58
CA GLU A 138 -23.29 19.89 24.68
C GLU A 138 -24.25 19.64 23.51
N ASN A 139 -24.45 20.64 22.64
CA ASN A 139 -25.33 20.49 21.47
C ASN A 139 -24.66 19.76 20.30
N ILE A 140 -23.38 19.39 20.42
CA ILE A 140 -22.65 18.60 19.42
C ILE A 140 -22.36 17.21 19.98
N GLN A 141 -22.89 16.20 19.29
CA GLN A 141 -22.57 14.80 19.53
C GLN A 141 -21.79 14.24 18.34
N LEU A 142 -20.66 13.59 18.62
CA LEU A 142 -19.88 12.90 17.58
C LEU A 142 -20.62 11.62 17.19
N LEU A 143 -21.25 11.62 16.01
CA LEU A 143 -22.05 10.47 15.53
C LEU A 143 -21.19 9.27 15.14
N TYR A 144 -20.04 9.50 14.51
CA TYR A 144 -19.13 8.44 14.07
C TYR A 144 -17.68 8.93 14.11
N THR A 145 -16.75 8.05 14.48
CA THR A 145 -15.34 8.20 14.17
C THR A 145 -15.08 7.54 12.80
N ASP A 146 -14.07 8.05 12.09
CA ASP A 146 -13.62 7.56 10.78
C ASP A 146 -13.73 6.02 10.69
N THR A 147 -14.53 5.51 9.75
CA THR A 147 -14.70 4.09 9.46
C THR A 147 -13.44 3.53 8.81
N ASN A 148 -12.33 3.62 9.54
CA ASN A 148 -11.09 2.97 9.21
C ASN A 148 -11.27 1.46 9.43
N SER A 149 -12.03 0.82 8.53
CA SER A 149 -12.09 -0.63 8.34
C SER A 149 -12.27 -1.48 9.62
N LEU A 150 -13.12 -1.05 10.56
CA LEU A 150 -13.45 -1.80 11.78
C LEU A 150 -14.96 -1.79 12.03
N VAL A 151 -15.70 -2.47 11.14
CA VAL A 151 -16.88 -3.29 11.47
C VAL A 151 -16.87 -4.49 10.53
#